data_AF-A0AAU9SM16-F1
#
_entry.id   AF-A0AAU9SM16-F1
#
_cell.length_a   1.000
_cell.length_b   1.000
_cell.length_c   1.000
_cell.angle_alpha   90.00
_cell.angle_beta   90.00
_cell.angle_gamma   90.00
#
_symmetry.space_group_name_H-M   'P 1'
#
loop_
_entity.id
_entity.type
_entity.pdbx_description
1 polymer ?
#
loop_
_entity_poly.entity_id
_entity_poly.type
_entity_poly.pdbx_seq_one_letter_code
_entity_poly.pdbx_strand_id
1 'polypeptide(L)' 'MQVYIVYMGALSSNSDYVSIKRQHFSLLRSVIGKGYTPSLIITNYGLAFDGFAAWLTEEESKKLS' A
#
# COMPACT_ATOMS: atom_id res chain seq x y z
N MET A 1 -16.45 2.00 2.28
CA MET A 1 -14.99 1.76 2.32
C MET A 1 -14.72 0.67 3.33
N GLN A 2 -13.72 -0.17 3.06
CA GLN A 2 -13.27 -1.22 3.98
C GLN A 2 -11.74 -1.17 4.07
N VAL A 3 -11.18 -1.78 5.11
CA VAL A 3 -9.74 -1.94 5.22
C VAL A 3 -9.33 -3.16 4.41
N TYR A 4 -8.37 -2.98 3.51
CA TYR A 4 -7.77 -4.06 2.75
C TYR A 4 -6.28 -4.13 3.08
N ILE A 5 -5.75 -5.36 3.08
CA ILE A 5 -4.31 -5.61 3.11
C ILE A 5 -3.86 -5.86 1.67
N VAL A 6 -3.01 -4.98 1.16
CA VAL A 6 -2.35 -5.13 -0.13
C VAL A 6 -1.06 -5.91 0.12
N TYR A 7 -1.00 -7.13 -0.40
CA TYR A 7 0.19 -7.97 -0.36
C TYR A 7 1.04 -7.75 -1.61
N MET A 8 2.24 -7.22 -1.45
CA MET A 8 3.16 -6.87 -2.56
C MET A 8 4.29 -7.90 -2.74
N GLY A 9 4.36 -8.92 -1.87
CA GLY A 9 5.30 -10.03 -2.00
C GLY A 9 6.21 -10.21 -0.79
N ALA A 10 7.26 -11.03 -0.97
CA ALA A 10 8.30 -11.22 0.03
C ALA A 10 9.21 -9.98 0.10
N LEU A 11 9.81 -9.75 1.28
CA LEU A 11 10.75 -8.65 1.45
C LEU A 11 11.95 -8.80 0.53
N SER A 12 12.24 -7.73 -0.21
CA SER A 12 13.51 -7.63 -0.92
C SER A 12 14.62 -7.34 0.09
N SER A 13 15.66 -8.19 0.11
CA SER A 13 16.76 -8.14 1.07
C SER A 13 17.58 -6.85 1.06
N ASN A 14 17.41 -6.01 0.04
CA ASN A 14 18.23 -4.83 -0.22
C ASN A 14 17.46 -3.51 -0.06
N SER A 15 16.19 -3.56 0.36
CA SER A 15 15.34 -2.36 0.44
C SER A 15 15.25 -1.86 1.87
N ASP A 16 15.62 -0.59 2.09
CA ASP A 16 15.41 0.06 3.38
C ASP A 16 13.92 0.35 3.62
N TYR A 17 13.51 0.36 4.89
CA TYR A 17 12.11 0.55 5.29
C TYR A 17 11.49 1.86 4.79
N VAL A 18 12.30 2.92 4.62
CA VAL A 18 11.82 4.22 4.11
C VAL A 18 11.53 4.12 2.61
N SER A 19 12.37 3.43 1.85
CA SER A 19 12.12 3.17 0.43
C SER A 19 10.88 2.31 0.20
N ILE A 20 10.69 1.25 1.01
CA ILE A 20 9.47 0.41 0.97
C ILE A 20 8.22 1.27 1.19
N LYS A 21 8.21 2.11 2.24
CA LYS A 21 7.10 3.04 2.50
C LYS A 21 6.80 3.97 1.32
N ARG A 22 7.84 4.53 0.68
CA ARG A 22 7.64 5.41 -0.49
C ARG A 22 6.98 4.66 -1.64
N GLN A 23 7.35 3.41 -1.87
CA GLN A 23 6.72 2.56 -2.88
C GLN A 23 5.25 2.31 -2.56
N HIS A 24 4.90 2.00 -1.31
CA HIS A 24 3.51 1.83 -0.89
C HIS A 24 2.66 3.08 -1.17
N PHE A 25 3.15 4.26 -0.75
CA PHE A 25 2.45 5.52 -1.00
C PHE A 25 2.32 5.82 -2.50
N SER A 26 3.34 5.51 -3.29
CA SER A 26 3.31 5.69 -4.75
C SER A 26 2.28 4.77 -5.42
N LEU A 27 2.26 3.50 -5.03
CA LEU A 27 1.31 2.52 -5.55
C LEU A 27 -0.13 2.94 -5.22
N LEU A 28 -0.40 3.23 -3.95
CA LEU A 28 -1.73 3.67 -3.53
C LEU A 28 -2.15 4.95 -4.26
N ARG A 29 -1.27 5.95 -4.39
CA ARG A 29 -1.56 7.18 -5.13
C ARG A 29 -1.92 6.89 -6.60
N SER A 30 -1.25 5.94 -7.25
CA SER A 30 -1.53 5.60 -8.65
C SER A 30 -2.94 5.04 -8.85
N VAL A 31 -3.50 4.36 -7.84
CA VAL A 31 -4.83 3.75 -7.89
C VAL A 31 -5.94 4.72 -7.51
N ILE A 32 -5.74 5.52 -6.46
CA ILE A 32 -6.75 6.48 -5.97
C ILE A 32 -6.75 7.77 -6.82
N GLY A 33 -5.61 8.16 -7.37
CA GLY A 33 -5.47 9.38 -8.17
C GLY A 33 -5.71 10.66 -7.35
N LYS A 34 -6.65 11.49 -7.79
CA LYS A 34 -6.91 12.82 -7.20
C LYS A 34 -7.46 12.78 -5.77
N GLY A 35 -8.10 11.68 -5.37
CA GLY A 35 -8.65 11.51 -4.02
C GLY A 35 -7.62 11.03 -2.98
N TYR A 36 -6.37 10.83 -3.39
CA TYR A 36 -5.34 10.27 -2.52
C TYR A 36 -5.03 11.20 -1.33
N THR A 37 -5.04 10.63 -0.13
CA THR A 37 -4.48 11.25 1.07
C THR A 37 -3.58 10.25 1.83
N PRO A 38 -2.48 10.69 2.45
CA PRO A 38 -1.60 9.79 3.20
C PRO A 38 -2.29 9.02 4.34
N SER A 39 -3.38 9.58 4.89
CA SER A 39 -4.18 8.97 5.95
C SER A 39 -5.00 7.76 5.50
N LEU A 40 -5.07 7.49 4.19
CA LEU A 40 -5.66 6.25 3.69
C LEU A 40 -4.82 5.03 4.06
N ILE A 41 -3.50 5.18 4.25
CA ILE A 41 -2.65 4.10 4.77
C ILE A 41 -2.78 4.03 6.29
N ILE A 42 -3.19 2.86 6.79
CA ILE A 42 -3.30 2.54 8.21
C ILE A 42 -1.98 2.01 8.74
N THR A 43 -1.36 1.08 7.99
CA THR A 43 -0.07 0.51 8.38
C THR A 43 0.75 0.11 7.16
N ASN A 44 2.08 0.17 7.31
CA ASN A 44 3.03 -0.29 6.31
C ASN A 44 3.73 -1.53 6.85
N TYR A 45 3.61 -2.65 6.14
CA TYR A 45 4.34 -3.87 6.39
C TYR A 45 5.66 -3.82 5.62
N GLY A 46 6.77 -3.86 6.35
CA GLY A 46 8.11 -3.85 5.73
C GLY A 46 9.13 -4.67 6.53
N LEU A 47 8.66 -5.51 7.45
CA LEU A 47 9.48 -6.35 8.34
C LEU A 47 9.15 -7.85 8.24
N ALA A 48 7.90 -8.20 7.93
CA ALA A 48 7.49 -9.59 7.70
C ALA A 48 7.27 -9.90 6.21
N PHE A 49 6.67 -8.96 5.48
CA PHE A 49 6.43 -9.02 4.05
C PHE A 49 6.31 -7.59 3.51
N ASP A 50 6.36 -7.44 2.19
CA ASP A 50 6.16 -6.17 1.48
C ASP A 50 4.66 -5.95 1.26
N GLY A 51 4.13 -4.83 1.74
CA GLY A 51 2.72 -4.52 1.61
C GLY A 51 2.21 -3.48 2.61
N PHE A 52 0.93 -3.14 2.53
CA PHE A 52 0.32 -2.14 3.42
C PHE A 52 -1.17 -2.41 3.64
N ALA A 53 -1.71 -1.90 4.74
CA ALA A 53 -3.15 -1.85 4.95
C ALA A 53 -3.66 -0.44 4.65
N ALA A 54 -4.73 -0.35 3.86
CA ALA A 54 -5.34 0.93 3.50
C ALA A 54 -6.87 0.88 3.45
N TRP A 55 -7.48 2.04 3.64
CA TRP A 55 -8.89 2.28 3.38
C TRP A 55 -9.15 2.36 1.88
N LEU A 56 -9.92 1.43 1.34
CA LEU A 56 -10.27 1.39 -0.07
C LEU A 56 -11.77 1.17 -0.28
N THR A 57 -12.27 1.59 -1.43
CA THR A 57 -13.50 1.07 -2.03
C THR A 57 -13.25 -0.30 -2.66
N GLU A 58 -14.32 -1.02 -2.97
CA GLU A 58 -14.21 -2.31 -3.67
C GLU A 58 -13.65 -2.14 -5.10
N GLU A 59 -13.94 -1.01 -5.75
CA GLU A 59 -13.38 -0.72 -7.09
C GLU A 59 -11.88 -0.42 -7.03
N GLU A 60 -11.41 0.29 -6.01
CA GLU A 60 -9.98 0.56 -5.82
C GLU A 60 -9.22 -0.70 -5.43
N SER A 61 -9.80 -1.59 -4.61
CA SER A 61 -9.16 -2.87 -4.27
C SER A 61 -9.03 -3.78 -5.48
N LYS A 62 -10.03 -3.81 -6.37
CA LYS A 62 -9.98 -4.55 -7.64
C LYS A 62 -8.89 -4.07 -8.58
N LYS A 63 -8.48 -2.80 -8.51
CA LYS A 63 -7.35 -2.26 -9.31
C LYS A 63 -5.98 -2.67 -8.78
N LEU A 64 -5.92 -3.19 -7.55
CA LEU A 64 -4.69 -3.65 -6.87
C LEU A 64 -4.54 -5.18 -6.89
N SER A 65 -5.53 -5.90 -7.44
CA SER A 65 -5.53 -7.35 -7.63
C SER A 65 -4.91 -7.72 -8.97
#